data_AF-W0J1B0-F1
#
_entry.id   AF-W0J1B0-F1
#
_cell.length_a   1.000
_cell.length_b   1.000
_cell.length_c   1.000
_cell.angle_alpha   90.00
_cell.angle_beta   90.00
_cell.angle_gamma   90.00
#
_symmetry.space_group_name_H-M   'P 1'
#
loop_
_entity.id
_entity.type
_entity.pdbx_description
1 polymer ?
#
loop_
_entity_poly.entity_id
_entity_poly.type
_entity_poly.pdbx_seq_one_letter_code
_entity_poly.pdbx_strand_id
1 'polypeptide(L)'
;MNAIETLPRHPRSSLLRTVGPAAGIALICALAVLFWSRDEVSGNHPELAVAPLTPEPAENAFVQMLNASRMIPADLVDSNPKKIELMALDLVRDEELEARLSAAGRPAALLLKLALERPASQAPQTITPDTLGDIQSLRRLEKALQVQALALARSGRADRGLDLALLLAEAGRRLEESRGNTVFWSTGNAFLDAGTRIVDLIASRHAPSDEALRRALAALPSLRTDPATLALAMRCEYAAFARHVEAAGQNRAAPARASLWQSISAGVSNLPLFFKPRQTENLFVAYLDHSLRLIDAPVSSRTGAPIHPHHDPRLGQRHRLNPENTVGIGLLAVVTPPWPSLLTNRLCEQSQLSLTEAVVALRLYHNRHGALPATLDALVPEWLPAVPRDYVDGEPLRYSREFFSVWSSGREGLEVRSATDDVAPYEIFARLEFAKAPAAE
;
A
#
# COMPACT_ATOMS: atom_id res chain seq x y z
N MET A 1 -64.34 79.75 -31.14
CA MET A 1 -63.91 78.94 -32.30
C MET A 1 -62.43 79.15 -32.51
N ASN A 2 -61.62 78.18 -32.04
CA ASN A 2 -60.34 77.72 -32.60
C ASN A 2 -59.75 76.76 -31.58
N ALA A 3 -59.90 75.46 -31.87
CA ALA A 3 -59.45 74.34 -31.06
C ALA A 3 -57.93 74.21 -31.19
N ILE A 4 -57.24 74.25 -30.05
CA ILE A 4 -55.80 74.00 -29.94
C ILE A 4 -55.62 72.49 -29.75
N GLU A 5 -55.12 71.82 -30.79
CA GLU A 5 -54.75 70.40 -30.77
C GLU A 5 -53.56 70.17 -29.82
N THR A 6 -53.79 69.31 -28.82
CA THR A 6 -52.79 68.79 -27.90
C THR A 6 -51.98 67.66 -28.56
N LEU A 7 -50.70 67.90 -28.83
CA LEU A 7 -49.72 66.88 -29.24
C LEU A 7 -49.43 65.88 -28.09
N PRO A 8 -49.35 64.56 -28.37
CA PRO A 8 -49.03 63.57 -27.34
C PRO A 8 -47.52 63.56 -27.01
N ARG A 9 -47.19 63.72 -25.72
CA ARG A 9 -45.83 63.53 -25.19
C ARG A 9 -45.49 62.03 -25.22
N HIS A 10 -44.56 61.63 -26.08
CA HIS A 10 -43.99 60.28 -26.07
C HIS A 10 -43.14 60.02 -24.81
N PRO A 11 -43.27 58.85 -24.15
CA PRO A 11 -42.40 58.47 -23.03
C PRO A 11 -41.09 57.87 -23.58
N ARG A 12 -40.12 58.72 -23.91
CA ARG A 12 -38.76 58.28 -24.30
C ARG A 12 -37.74 58.69 -23.23
N SER A 13 -37.76 58.05 -22.06
CA SER A 13 -36.63 58.18 -21.11
C SER A 13 -36.52 57.09 -20.02
N SER A 14 -37.42 56.10 -19.92
CA SER A 14 -37.30 55.06 -18.88
C SER A 14 -36.43 53.85 -19.29
N LEU A 15 -36.35 53.52 -20.58
CA LEU A 15 -35.61 52.35 -21.08
C LEU A 15 -34.08 52.52 -21.04
N LEU A 16 -33.56 53.76 -21.08
CA LEU A 16 -32.12 54.02 -21.03
C LEU A 16 -31.53 54.03 -19.60
N ARG A 17 -32.36 54.09 -18.54
CA ARG A 17 -31.88 54.05 -17.14
C ARG A 17 -31.68 52.63 -16.59
N THR A 18 -32.31 51.61 -17.18
CA THR A 18 -32.23 50.21 -16.71
C THR A 18 -31.22 49.36 -17.50
N VAL A 19 -30.91 49.72 -18.74
CA VAL A 19 -29.94 48.96 -19.57
C VAL A 19 -28.49 49.17 -19.13
N GLY A 20 -28.14 50.37 -18.63
CA GLY A 20 -26.78 50.67 -18.15
C GLY A 20 -26.31 49.82 -16.96
N PRO A 21 -27.11 49.69 -15.88
CA PRO A 21 -26.75 48.85 -14.72
C PRO A 21 -26.69 47.35 -15.05
N ALA A 22 -27.64 46.84 -15.85
CA ALA A 22 -27.68 45.42 -16.22
C ALA A 22 -26.48 45.02 -17.10
N ALA A 23 -26.11 45.86 -18.07
CA ALA A 23 -24.91 45.65 -18.88
C ALA A 23 -23.62 45.73 -18.04
N GLY A 24 -23.57 46.65 -17.06
CA GLY A 24 -22.47 46.75 -16.11
C GLY A 24 -22.31 45.49 -15.24
N ILE A 25 -23.42 44.97 -14.70
CA ILE A 25 -23.43 43.71 -13.93
C ILE A 25 -22.99 42.54 -14.80
N ALA A 26 -23.51 42.42 -16.03
CA ALA A 26 -23.14 41.35 -16.94
C ALA A 26 -21.64 41.38 -17.30
N LEU A 27 -21.07 42.57 -17.51
CA LEU A 27 -19.63 42.73 -17.74
C LEU A 27 -18.80 42.34 -16.51
N ILE A 28 -19.21 42.76 -15.30
CA ILE A 28 -18.55 42.36 -14.06
C ILE A 28 -18.60 40.84 -13.87
N CYS A 29 -19.75 40.20 -14.12
CA CYS A 29 -19.89 38.75 -14.07
C CYS A 29 -19.00 38.06 -15.11
N ALA A 30 -18.93 38.56 -16.35
CA ALA A 30 -18.07 38.01 -17.39
C ALA A 30 -16.58 38.15 -17.05
N LEU A 31 -16.16 39.31 -16.53
CA LEU A 31 -14.79 39.52 -16.07
C LEU A 31 -14.46 38.65 -14.85
N ALA A 32 -15.40 38.45 -13.93
CA ALA A 32 -15.24 37.53 -12.80
C ALA A 32 -15.09 36.08 -13.26
N VAL A 33 -15.91 35.62 -14.22
CA VAL A 33 -15.78 34.30 -14.83
C VAL A 33 -14.43 34.16 -15.54
N LEU A 34 -14.00 35.15 -16.32
CA LEU A 34 -12.69 35.13 -16.98
C LEU A 34 -11.54 35.10 -15.96
N PHE A 35 -11.62 35.91 -14.91
CA PHE A 35 -10.64 35.93 -13.84
C PHE A 35 -10.57 34.59 -13.11
N TRP A 36 -11.72 34.01 -12.74
CA TRP A 36 -11.79 32.70 -12.08
C TRP A 36 -11.50 31.53 -13.02
N SER A 37 -11.64 31.69 -14.34
CA SER A 37 -11.28 30.67 -15.33
C SER A 37 -9.78 30.52 -15.54
N ARG A 38 -8.96 31.44 -15.02
CA ARG A 38 -7.51 31.33 -15.12
C ARG A 38 -7.02 30.13 -14.30
N ASP A 39 -6.35 29.23 -15.00
CA ASP A 39 -5.59 28.14 -14.40
C ASP A 39 -4.21 28.66 -13.97
N GLU A 40 -3.55 27.91 -13.09
CA GLU A 40 -2.19 28.18 -12.65
C GLU A 40 -1.17 27.88 -13.76
N VAL A 41 0.04 28.41 -13.60
CA VAL A 41 1.16 28.02 -14.46
C VAL A 41 1.59 26.62 -14.07
N SER A 42 1.75 25.73 -15.05
CA SER A 42 2.29 24.39 -14.82
C SER A 42 3.68 24.49 -14.21
N GLY A 43 3.89 23.86 -13.05
CA GLY A 43 5.22 23.41 -12.68
C GLY A 43 5.66 22.36 -13.69
N ASN A 44 6.88 22.48 -14.22
CA ASN A 44 7.53 21.33 -14.84
C ASN A 44 8.20 20.57 -13.69
N HIS A 45 7.89 19.28 -13.53
CA HIS A 45 8.35 18.46 -12.40
C HIS A 45 9.28 17.32 -12.84
N PRO A 46 10.45 17.62 -13.47
CA PRO A 46 11.38 16.59 -13.93
C PRO A 46 11.94 15.73 -12.79
N GLU A 47 11.97 16.25 -11.55
CA GLU A 47 12.38 15.55 -10.33
C GLU A 47 11.45 14.38 -9.95
N LEU A 48 10.20 14.41 -10.41
CA LEU A 48 9.21 13.36 -10.18
C LEU A 48 9.18 12.32 -11.31
N ALA A 49 9.90 12.57 -12.42
CA ALA A 49 9.93 11.64 -13.54
C ALA A 49 10.69 10.35 -13.16
N VAL A 50 10.03 9.20 -13.32
CA VAL A 50 10.64 7.90 -13.10
C VAL A 50 10.75 7.17 -14.44
N ALA A 51 11.97 7.12 -14.98
CA ALA A 51 12.22 6.34 -16.20
C ALA A 51 11.95 4.83 -15.92
N PRO A 52 11.13 4.16 -16.75
CA PRO A 52 10.95 2.73 -16.65
C PRO A 52 12.23 2.02 -17.09
N LEU A 53 12.52 0.89 -16.46
CA LEU A 53 13.44 -0.09 -17.04
C LEU A 53 12.73 -0.76 -18.21
N THR A 54 13.48 -1.07 -19.26
CA THR A 54 12.97 -1.80 -20.43
C THR A 54 13.70 -3.14 -20.58
N PRO A 55 13.64 -4.04 -19.59
CA PRO A 55 14.25 -5.36 -19.71
C PRO A 55 13.46 -6.21 -20.72
N GLU A 56 14.16 -7.17 -21.35
CA GLU A 56 13.49 -8.22 -22.10
C GLU A 56 12.53 -9.00 -21.18
N PRO A 57 11.36 -9.48 -21.66
CA PRO A 57 10.40 -10.19 -20.82
C PRO A 57 10.99 -11.41 -20.08
N ALA A 58 11.97 -12.09 -20.69
CA ALA A 58 12.70 -13.22 -20.09
C ALA A 58 13.67 -12.80 -18.97
N GLU A 59 14.05 -11.52 -18.89
CA GLU A 59 14.96 -10.94 -17.90
C GLU A 59 14.23 -10.09 -16.85
N ASN A 60 12.91 -9.95 -16.97
CA ASN A 60 12.08 -9.21 -16.03
C ASN A 60 11.49 -10.14 -14.95
N ALA A 61 11.99 -10.02 -13.72
CA ALA A 61 11.51 -10.75 -12.55
C ALA A 61 9.98 -10.65 -12.38
N PHE A 62 9.40 -9.46 -12.52
CA PHE A 62 7.96 -9.25 -12.39
C PHE A 62 7.17 -10.12 -13.39
N VAL A 63 7.59 -10.15 -14.65
CA VAL A 63 6.94 -10.98 -15.68
C VAL A 63 7.09 -12.46 -15.36
N GLN A 64 8.26 -12.89 -14.89
CA GLN A 64 8.48 -14.29 -14.50
C GLN A 64 7.68 -14.70 -13.25
N MET A 65 7.45 -13.77 -12.31
CA MET A 65 6.54 -13.99 -11.18
C MET A 65 5.09 -14.17 -11.63
N LEU A 66 4.64 -13.43 -12.65
CA LEU A 66 3.33 -13.65 -13.25
C LEU A 66 3.23 -15.00 -13.96
N ASN A 67 4.33 -15.48 -14.55
CA ASN A 67 4.35 -16.85 -15.09
C ASN A 67 4.22 -17.90 -13.98
N ALA A 68 4.86 -17.68 -12.83
CA ALA A 68 4.69 -18.54 -11.66
C ALA A 68 3.26 -18.50 -11.12
N SER A 69 2.61 -17.32 -11.08
CA SER A 69 1.25 -17.18 -10.55
C SER A 69 0.20 -17.91 -11.38
N ARG A 70 0.41 -18.03 -12.69
CA ARG A 70 -0.46 -18.78 -13.61
C ARG A 70 -0.51 -20.28 -13.33
N MET A 71 0.43 -20.81 -12.53
CA MET A 71 0.38 -22.20 -12.08
C MET A 71 -0.72 -22.44 -11.04
N ILE A 72 -1.28 -21.38 -10.43
CA ILE A 72 -2.31 -21.47 -9.41
C ILE A 72 -3.69 -21.28 -10.06
N PRO A 73 -4.54 -22.33 -10.13
CA PRO A 73 -5.87 -22.22 -10.69
C PRO A 73 -6.72 -21.20 -9.92
N ALA A 74 -7.42 -20.32 -10.63
CA ALA A 74 -8.21 -19.26 -10.01
C ALA A 74 -9.34 -19.82 -9.14
N ASP A 75 -10.04 -20.85 -9.62
CA ASP A 75 -11.12 -21.54 -8.91
C ASP A 75 -10.67 -22.15 -7.58
N LEU A 76 -9.41 -22.59 -7.49
CA LEU A 76 -8.86 -23.18 -6.27
C LEU A 76 -8.79 -22.17 -5.12
N VAL A 77 -8.56 -20.89 -5.45
CA VAL A 77 -8.45 -19.82 -4.44
C VAL A 77 -9.75 -19.04 -4.28
N ASP A 78 -10.36 -18.67 -5.41
CA ASP A 78 -11.49 -17.73 -5.43
C ASP A 78 -12.81 -18.37 -4.98
N SER A 79 -12.92 -19.71 -5.00
CA SER A 79 -14.12 -20.40 -4.53
C SER A 79 -14.32 -20.31 -3.01
N ASN A 80 -13.24 -20.16 -2.24
CA ASN A 80 -13.28 -20.15 -0.77
C ASN A 80 -12.27 -19.16 -0.16
N PRO A 81 -12.31 -17.85 -0.51
CA PRO A 81 -11.26 -16.91 -0.17
C PRO A 81 -11.08 -16.76 1.35
N LYS A 82 -12.18 -16.75 2.12
CA LYS A 82 -12.12 -16.64 3.59
C LYS A 82 -11.50 -17.87 4.24
N LYS A 83 -11.83 -19.07 3.75
CA LYS A 83 -11.26 -20.31 4.27
C LYS A 83 -9.75 -20.36 4.04
N ILE A 84 -9.31 -19.94 2.86
CA ILE A 84 -7.89 -19.91 2.50
C ILE A 84 -7.13 -18.86 3.31
N GLU A 85 -7.73 -17.70 3.56
CA GLU A 85 -7.17 -16.70 4.47
C GLU A 85 -6.95 -17.30 5.87
N LEU A 86 -7.94 -18.01 6.42
CA LEU A 86 -7.82 -18.67 7.72
C LEU A 86 -6.80 -19.81 7.72
N MET A 87 -6.68 -20.56 6.63
CA MET A 87 -5.65 -21.60 6.47
C MET A 87 -4.24 -21.00 6.40
N ALA A 88 -4.08 -19.88 5.69
CA ALA A 88 -2.81 -19.16 5.58
C ALA A 88 -2.34 -18.56 6.92
N LEU A 89 -3.29 -18.30 7.84
CA LEU A 89 -3.02 -17.89 9.22
C LEU A 89 -2.87 -19.06 10.21
N ASP A 90 -2.89 -20.32 9.72
CA ASP A 90 -2.85 -21.53 10.55
C ASP A 90 -4.00 -21.60 11.59
N LEU A 91 -5.18 -21.07 11.25
CA LEU A 91 -6.37 -21.04 12.12
C LEU A 91 -7.38 -22.14 11.79
N VAL A 92 -7.42 -22.59 10.54
CA VAL A 92 -8.33 -23.64 10.05
C VAL A 92 -7.54 -24.63 9.21
N ARG A 93 -7.99 -25.89 9.20
CA ARG A 93 -7.43 -26.95 8.36
C ARG A 93 -8.46 -27.52 7.38
N ASP A 94 -7.98 -27.84 6.20
CA ASP A 94 -8.68 -28.60 5.16
C ASP A 94 -7.64 -29.38 4.37
N GLU A 95 -7.54 -30.68 4.64
CA GLU A 95 -6.48 -31.53 4.10
C GLU A 95 -6.58 -31.71 2.58
N GLU A 96 -7.80 -31.74 2.04
CA GLU A 96 -8.01 -31.86 0.59
C GLU A 96 -7.58 -30.58 -0.13
N LEU A 97 -8.05 -29.42 0.36
CA LEU A 97 -7.71 -28.14 -0.23
C LEU A 97 -6.21 -27.84 -0.07
N GLU A 98 -5.62 -28.17 1.08
CA GLU A 98 -4.18 -28.04 1.33
C GLU A 98 -3.35 -28.92 0.38
N ALA A 99 -3.76 -30.18 0.15
CA ALA A 99 -3.09 -31.07 -0.79
C ALA A 99 -3.15 -30.52 -2.23
N ARG A 100 -4.30 -30.00 -2.65
CA ARG A 100 -4.49 -29.38 -3.98
C ARG A 100 -3.64 -28.11 -4.14
N LEU A 101 -3.67 -27.21 -3.16
CA LEU A 101 -2.87 -25.98 -3.15
C LEU A 101 -1.38 -26.30 -3.16
N SER A 102 -0.95 -27.28 -2.35
CA SER A 102 0.45 -27.73 -2.31
C SER A 102 0.90 -28.38 -3.63
N ALA A 103 0.00 -29.11 -4.31
CA ALA A 103 0.30 -29.69 -5.62
C ALA A 103 0.54 -28.59 -6.68
N ALA A 104 -0.30 -27.57 -6.72
CA ALA A 104 -0.16 -26.42 -7.63
C ALA A 104 1.02 -25.50 -7.25
N GLY A 105 1.27 -25.31 -5.95
CA GLY A 105 2.31 -24.42 -5.44
C GLY A 105 3.74 -24.94 -5.67
N ARG A 106 3.96 -26.27 -5.74
CA ARG A 106 5.28 -26.86 -6.00
C ARG A 106 5.95 -26.36 -7.29
N PRO A 107 5.35 -26.49 -8.49
CA PRO A 107 5.94 -25.93 -9.70
C PRO A 107 6.00 -24.39 -9.66
N ALA A 108 5.02 -23.74 -9.03
CA ALA A 108 4.99 -22.29 -8.88
C ALA A 108 6.20 -21.76 -8.07
N ALA A 109 6.55 -22.42 -6.96
CA ALA A 109 7.69 -22.06 -6.12
C ALA A 109 9.03 -22.19 -6.88
N LEU A 110 9.17 -23.22 -7.73
CA LEU A 110 10.37 -23.38 -8.57
C LEU A 110 10.50 -22.24 -9.58
N LEU A 111 9.40 -21.89 -10.25
CA LEU A 111 9.37 -20.77 -11.19
C LEU A 111 9.61 -19.43 -10.47
N LEU A 112 9.06 -19.25 -9.27
CA LEU A 112 9.28 -18.07 -8.45
C LEU A 112 10.77 -17.92 -8.11
N LYS A 113 11.44 -19.00 -7.70
CA LYS A 113 12.89 -18.99 -7.45
C LYS A 113 13.67 -18.55 -8.70
N LEU A 114 13.36 -19.11 -9.86
CA LEU A 114 13.97 -18.69 -11.13
C LEU A 114 13.67 -17.24 -11.50
N ALA A 115 12.51 -16.70 -11.10
CA ALA A 115 12.13 -15.31 -11.30
C ALA A 115 12.97 -14.34 -10.45
N LEU A 116 13.39 -14.75 -9.25
CA LEU A 116 14.24 -13.93 -8.37
C LEU A 116 15.68 -13.79 -8.88
N GLU A 117 16.15 -14.78 -9.65
CA GLU A 117 17.45 -14.75 -10.31
C GLU A 117 17.52 -13.77 -11.51
N ARG A 118 16.39 -13.17 -11.91
CA ARG A 118 16.36 -12.25 -13.05
C ARG A 118 17.00 -10.90 -12.70
N PRO A 119 17.79 -10.30 -13.60
CA PRO A 119 18.58 -9.11 -13.28
C PRO A 119 17.75 -7.84 -13.02
N ALA A 120 16.59 -7.72 -13.66
CA ALA A 120 15.71 -6.56 -13.51
C ALA A 120 14.32 -6.95 -12.99
N SER A 121 13.62 -6.01 -12.37
CA SER A 121 12.21 -6.13 -12.01
C SER A 121 11.52 -4.84 -12.45
N GLN A 122 10.59 -4.93 -13.42
CA GLN A 122 9.79 -3.80 -13.88
C GLN A 122 8.31 -4.20 -13.94
N ALA A 123 7.53 -3.70 -12.99
CA ALA A 123 6.08 -3.73 -13.03
C ALA A 123 5.54 -2.57 -13.90
N PRO A 124 4.32 -2.67 -14.43
CA PRO A 124 3.67 -1.57 -15.11
C PRO A 124 3.60 -0.30 -14.25
N GLN A 125 3.89 0.87 -14.83
CA GLN A 125 3.71 2.17 -14.15
C GLN A 125 2.27 2.70 -14.24
N THR A 126 1.37 1.99 -14.93
CA THR A 126 -0.04 2.36 -15.07
C THR A 126 -0.92 1.20 -14.67
N ILE A 127 -2.02 1.50 -13.97
CA ILE A 127 -3.04 0.51 -13.68
C ILE A 127 -4.05 0.44 -14.81
N THR A 128 -4.14 -0.72 -15.43
CA THR A 128 -5.15 -1.14 -16.41
C THR A 128 -5.97 -2.32 -15.86
N PRO A 129 -7.11 -2.68 -16.47
CA PRO A 129 -7.84 -3.90 -16.09
C PRO A 129 -6.95 -5.16 -16.08
N ASP A 130 -6.07 -5.30 -17.05
CA ASP A 130 -5.14 -6.44 -17.13
C ASP A 130 -4.19 -6.47 -15.93
N THR A 131 -3.61 -5.32 -15.57
CA THR A 131 -2.72 -5.26 -14.39
C THR A 131 -3.43 -5.55 -13.08
N LEU A 132 -4.74 -5.25 -12.98
CA LEU A 132 -5.53 -5.64 -11.80
C LEU A 132 -5.70 -7.16 -11.75
N GLY A 133 -5.90 -7.81 -12.90
CA GLY A 133 -5.87 -9.27 -13.02
C GLY A 133 -4.52 -9.87 -12.63
N ASP A 134 -3.43 -9.24 -13.05
CA ASP A 134 -2.06 -9.63 -12.67
C ASP A 134 -1.86 -9.58 -11.16
N ILE A 135 -2.28 -8.49 -10.50
CA ILE A 135 -2.21 -8.36 -9.03
C ILE A 135 -3.01 -9.48 -8.35
N GLN A 136 -4.24 -9.75 -8.81
CA GLN A 136 -5.04 -10.85 -8.26
C GLN A 136 -4.33 -12.21 -8.43
N SER A 137 -3.71 -12.46 -9.58
CA SER A 137 -2.94 -13.68 -9.81
C SER A 137 -1.79 -13.82 -8.80
N LEU A 138 -1.04 -12.74 -8.54
CA LEU A 138 0.03 -12.73 -7.54
C LEU A 138 -0.53 -13.00 -6.13
N ARG A 139 -1.70 -12.46 -5.78
CA ARG A 139 -2.36 -12.77 -4.49
C ARG A 139 -2.74 -14.24 -4.36
N ARG A 140 -3.17 -14.89 -5.43
CA ARG A 140 -3.43 -16.34 -5.40
C ARG A 140 -2.14 -17.13 -5.19
N LEU A 141 -1.05 -16.74 -5.86
CA LEU A 141 0.27 -17.31 -5.65
C LEU A 141 0.71 -17.19 -4.19
N GLU A 142 0.63 -15.99 -3.62
CA GLU A 142 0.91 -15.71 -2.21
C GLU A 142 0.20 -16.71 -1.31
N LYS A 143 -1.14 -16.80 -1.39
CA LYS A 143 -1.94 -17.67 -0.52
C LYS A 143 -1.63 -19.16 -0.70
N ALA A 144 -1.42 -19.61 -1.94
CA ALA A 144 -1.08 -21.01 -2.20
C ALA A 144 0.28 -21.40 -1.58
N LEU A 145 1.28 -20.54 -1.70
CA LEU A 145 2.60 -20.79 -1.12
C LEU A 145 2.59 -20.67 0.41
N GLN A 146 1.76 -19.80 0.99
CA GLN A 146 1.56 -19.74 2.44
C GLN A 146 1.06 -21.08 3.00
N VAL A 147 -0.03 -21.59 2.44
CA VAL A 147 -0.62 -22.87 2.84
C VAL A 147 0.37 -24.02 2.63
N GLN A 148 1.11 -24.02 1.52
CA GLN A 148 2.13 -25.04 1.26
C GLN A 148 3.28 -25.01 2.27
N ALA A 149 3.76 -23.82 2.67
CA ALA A 149 4.85 -23.69 3.64
C ALA A 149 4.45 -24.27 5.01
N LEU A 150 3.22 -23.97 5.46
CA LEU A 150 2.66 -24.53 6.69
C LEU A 150 2.44 -26.05 6.57
N ALA A 151 1.91 -26.54 5.45
CA ALA A 151 1.74 -27.97 5.19
C ALA A 151 3.07 -28.75 5.27
N LEU A 152 4.15 -28.16 4.73
CA LEU A 152 5.50 -28.70 4.85
C LEU A 152 5.95 -28.78 6.32
N ALA A 153 5.72 -27.72 7.10
CA ALA A 153 6.10 -27.73 8.51
C ALA A 153 5.32 -28.75 9.34
N ARG A 154 4.00 -28.86 9.14
CA ARG A 154 3.15 -29.85 9.83
C ARG A 154 3.50 -31.29 9.47
N SER A 155 3.97 -31.56 8.26
CA SER A 155 4.44 -32.89 7.83
C SER A 155 5.86 -33.23 8.30
N GLY A 156 6.40 -32.50 9.29
CA GLY A 156 7.74 -32.73 9.84
C GLY A 156 8.88 -32.20 8.96
N ARG A 157 8.57 -31.42 7.92
CA ARG A 157 9.55 -30.81 7.01
C ARG A 157 9.66 -29.30 7.25
N ALA A 158 9.78 -28.90 8.51
CA ALA A 158 9.82 -27.51 8.95
C ALA A 158 10.90 -26.68 8.23
N ASP A 159 12.10 -27.23 8.03
CA ASP A 159 13.19 -26.55 7.30
C ASP A 159 12.78 -26.12 5.89
N ARG A 160 12.10 -27.00 5.16
CA ARG A 160 11.63 -26.68 3.80
C ARG A 160 10.44 -25.72 3.80
N GLY A 161 9.60 -25.77 4.84
CA GLY A 161 8.56 -24.77 5.05
C GLY A 161 9.16 -23.38 5.28
N LEU A 162 10.23 -23.31 6.07
CA LEU A 162 10.98 -22.10 6.35
C LEU A 162 11.65 -21.53 5.09
N ASP A 163 12.32 -22.38 4.30
CA ASP A 163 12.91 -21.99 3.02
C ASP A 163 11.85 -21.40 2.05
N LEU A 164 10.65 -21.98 2.01
CA LEU A 164 9.55 -21.47 1.17
C LEU A 164 8.98 -20.15 1.70
N ALA A 165 8.90 -19.96 3.02
CA ALA A 165 8.47 -18.72 3.64
C ALA A 165 9.46 -17.57 3.33
N LEU A 166 10.76 -17.84 3.39
CA LEU A 166 11.80 -16.88 3.00
C LEU A 166 11.74 -16.56 1.50
N LEU A 167 11.51 -17.55 0.64
CA LEU A 167 11.32 -17.33 -0.79
C LEU A 167 10.13 -16.39 -1.08
N LEU A 168 9.03 -16.56 -0.33
CA LEU A 168 7.86 -15.68 -0.44
C LEU A 168 8.20 -14.25 -0.01
N ALA A 169 8.96 -14.09 1.07
CA ALA A 169 9.39 -12.79 1.56
C ALA A 169 10.34 -12.08 0.58
N GLU A 170 11.29 -12.82 0.00
CA GLU A 170 12.21 -12.32 -1.03
C GLU A 170 11.47 -11.90 -2.31
N ALA A 171 10.43 -12.63 -2.70
CA ALA A 171 9.54 -12.21 -3.78
C ALA A 171 8.79 -10.91 -3.46
N GLY A 172 8.36 -10.72 -2.21
CA GLY A 172 7.78 -9.45 -1.77
C GLY A 172 8.75 -8.29 -1.94
N ARG A 173 9.99 -8.44 -1.46
CA ARG A 173 11.08 -7.47 -1.62
C ARG A 173 11.30 -7.12 -3.10
N ARG A 174 11.38 -8.14 -3.96
CA ARG A 174 11.61 -7.95 -5.40
C ARG A 174 10.43 -7.29 -6.14
N LEU A 175 9.21 -7.49 -5.66
CA LEU A 175 8.01 -6.79 -6.16
C LEU A 175 8.00 -5.31 -5.73
N GLU A 176 8.43 -4.99 -4.52
CA GLU A 176 8.55 -3.60 -4.10
C GLU A 176 9.57 -2.82 -4.93
N GLU A 177 10.66 -3.49 -5.31
CA GLU A 177 11.72 -2.93 -6.16
C GLU A 177 11.34 -2.83 -7.64
N SER A 178 10.15 -3.31 -8.02
CA SER A 178 9.75 -3.44 -9.43
C SER A 178 9.49 -2.10 -10.14
N ARG A 179 9.79 -0.95 -9.52
CA ARG A 179 9.58 0.40 -10.08
C ARG A 179 8.18 0.63 -10.65
N GLY A 180 7.20 -0.12 -10.15
CA GLY A 180 5.78 0.10 -10.38
C GLY A 180 5.27 1.24 -9.52
N ASN A 181 3.97 1.50 -9.60
CA ASN A 181 3.30 2.42 -8.69
C ASN A 181 3.04 1.78 -7.31
N THR A 182 2.36 2.49 -6.41
CA THR A 182 2.19 2.02 -5.01
C THR A 182 1.31 0.79 -4.85
N VAL A 183 0.52 0.42 -5.86
CA VAL A 183 -0.25 -0.83 -5.84
C VAL A 183 0.68 -2.05 -5.90
N PHE A 184 1.72 -2.00 -6.73
CA PHE A 184 2.72 -3.08 -6.81
C PHE A 184 3.60 -3.13 -5.57
N TRP A 185 3.98 -1.96 -5.03
CA TRP A 185 4.67 -1.89 -3.74
C TRP A 185 3.82 -2.51 -2.62
N SER A 186 2.53 -2.18 -2.53
CA SER A 186 1.62 -2.77 -1.53
C SER A 186 1.41 -4.28 -1.73
N THR A 187 1.54 -4.76 -2.96
CA THR A 187 1.49 -6.21 -3.26
C THR A 187 2.76 -6.89 -2.77
N GLY A 188 3.93 -6.29 -2.98
CA GLY A 188 5.19 -6.77 -2.43
C GLY A 188 5.22 -6.78 -0.91
N ASN A 189 4.76 -5.69 -0.26
CA ASN A 189 4.64 -5.58 1.19
C ASN A 189 3.85 -6.73 1.81
N ALA A 190 2.78 -7.17 1.14
CA ALA A 190 1.97 -8.26 1.65
C ALA A 190 2.56 -9.66 1.41
N PHE A 191 3.37 -9.86 0.37
CA PHE A 191 4.19 -11.07 0.23
C PHE A 191 5.25 -11.14 1.34
N LEU A 192 5.87 -10.01 1.64
CA LEU A 192 6.87 -9.88 2.71
C LEU A 192 6.26 -10.15 4.09
N ASP A 193 5.12 -9.54 4.41
CA ASP A 193 4.35 -9.78 5.63
C ASP A 193 3.92 -11.25 5.74
N ALA A 194 3.39 -11.84 4.66
CA ALA A 194 3.01 -13.25 4.63
C ALA A 194 4.20 -14.19 4.91
N GLY A 195 5.33 -13.97 4.24
CA GLY A 195 6.52 -14.80 4.40
C GLY A 195 7.09 -14.73 5.81
N THR A 196 7.22 -13.52 6.37
CA THR A 196 7.74 -13.29 7.73
C THR A 196 6.83 -13.86 8.82
N ARG A 197 5.50 -13.70 8.70
CA ARG A 197 4.55 -14.34 9.62
C ARG A 197 4.64 -15.86 9.61
N ILE A 198 4.85 -16.48 8.45
CA ILE A 198 5.04 -17.93 8.40
C ILE A 198 6.36 -18.34 9.01
N VAL A 199 7.44 -17.57 8.83
CA VAL A 199 8.70 -17.80 9.57
C VAL A 199 8.41 -17.82 11.07
N ASP A 200 7.66 -16.84 11.59
CA ASP A 200 7.29 -16.78 13.01
C ASP A 200 6.50 -18.03 13.42
N LEU A 201 5.45 -18.39 12.69
CA LEU A 201 4.63 -19.56 12.98
C LEU A 201 5.45 -20.86 13.00
N ILE A 202 6.35 -21.04 12.01
CA ILE A 202 7.21 -22.22 11.92
C ILE A 202 8.24 -22.26 13.05
N ALA A 203 8.92 -21.15 13.32
CA ALA A 203 9.88 -21.07 14.42
C ALA A 203 9.19 -21.28 15.78
N SER A 204 7.97 -20.78 15.94
CA SER A 204 7.19 -20.85 17.16
C SER A 204 6.60 -22.23 17.45
N ARG A 205 5.97 -22.87 16.46
CA ARG A 205 5.10 -24.04 16.66
C ARG A 205 5.70 -25.36 16.18
N HIS A 206 6.72 -25.29 15.34
CA HIS A 206 7.33 -26.46 14.73
C HIS A 206 8.78 -26.61 15.20
N ALA A 207 9.43 -27.68 14.74
CA ALA A 207 10.80 -28.02 15.10
C ALA A 207 11.73 -27.89 13.87
N PRO A 208 11.95 -26.67 13.33
CA PRO A 208 13.00 -26.47 12.34
C PRO A 208 14.38 -26.73 12.98
N SER A 209 15.33 -27.17 12.17
CA SER A 209 16.71 -27.35 12.61
C SER A 209 17.36 -26.02 12.96
N ASP A 210 18.33 -26.04 13.89
CA ASP A 210 19.15 -24.87 14.19
C ASP A 210 19.86 -24.30 12.96
N GLU A 211 20.23 -25.16 12.00
CA GLU A 211 20.85 -24.71 10.75
C GLU A 211 19.87 -23.91 9.90
N ALA A 212 18.63 -24.39 9.75
CA ALA A 212 17.58 -23.66 9.03
C ALA A 212 17.25 -22.33 9.70
N LEU A 213 17.17 -22.29 11.03
CA LEU A 213 16.95 -21.06 11.79
C LEU A 213 18.11 -20.06 11.61
N ARG A 214 19.37 -20.52 11.64
CA ARG A 214 20.53 -19.64 11.38
C ARG A 214 20.53 -19.10 9.95
N ARG A 215 20.17 -19.91 8.95
CA ARG A 215 20.01 -19.44 7.56
C ARG A 215 18.90 -18.39 7.44
N ALA A 216 17.76 -18.61 8.09
CA ALA A 216 16.68 -17.63 8.12
C ALA A 216 17.15 -16.32 8.77
N LEU A 217 17.77 -16.39 9.94
CA LEU A 217 18.28 -15.22 10.65
C LEU A 217 19.30 -14.42 9.83
N ALA A 218 20.16 -15.11 9.06
CA ALA A 218 21.11 -14.48 8.16
C ALA A 218 20.45 -13.81 6.93
N ALA A 219 19.30 -14.31 6.49
CA ALA A 219 18.58 -13.77 5.32
C ALA A 219 17.73 -12.54 5.66
N LEU A 220 17.10 -12.50 6.85
CA LEU A 220 16.16 -11.45 7.26
C LEU A 220 16.66 -10.01 7.08
N PRO A 221 17.92 -9.65 7.39
CA PRO A 221 18.40 -8.27 7.21
C PRO A 221 18.32 -7.77 5.77
N SER A 222 18.49 -8.66 4.79
CA SER A 222 18.42 -8.31 3.35
C SER A 222 17.01 -8.01 2.87
N LEU A 223 15.99 -8.40 3.65
CA LEU A 223 14.58 -8.17 3.32
C LEU A 223 14.08 -6.79 3.75
N ARG A 224 14.88 -6.03 4.51
CA ARG A 224 14.50 -4.70 4.97
C ARG A 224 14.44 -3.72 3.80
N THR A 225 13.27 -3.10 3.65
CA THR A 225 12.99 -2.10 2.61
C THR A 225 13.69 -0.75 2.85
N ASP A 226 14.42 -0.29 1.83
CA ASP A 226 14.96 1.07 1.75
C ASP A 226 13.81 2.09 1.58
N PRO A 227 13.76 3.17 2.39
CA PRO A 227 12.85 4.31 2.21
C PRO A 227 12.74 4.80 0.75
N ALA A 228 13.84 4.76 -0.01
CA ALA A 228 13.89 5.15 -1.41
C ALA A 228 12.98 4.30 -2.30
N THR A 229 12.69 3.05 -1.93
CA THR A 229 11.80 2.16 -2.69
C THR A 229 10.36 2.67 -2.67
N LEU A 230 9.83 2.99 -1.49
CA LEU A 230 8.49 3.57 -1.36
C LEU A 230 8.43 4.95 -2.02
N ALA A 231 9.47 5.77 -1.85
CA ALA A 231 9.57 7.07 -2.50
C ALA A 231 9.49 6.95 -4.03
N LEU A 232 10.18 5.96 -4.61
CA LEU A 232 10.14 5.68 -6.04
C LEU A 232 8.74 5.27 -6.49
N ALA A 233 8.08 4.37 -5.76
CA ALA A 233 6.72 3.93 -6.07
C ALA A 233 5.70 5.09 -6.00
N MET A 234 5.85 5.99 -5.03
CA MET A 234 5.04 7.21 -4.90
C MET A 234 5.29 8.19 -6.06
N ARG A 235 6.53 8.33 -6.54
CA ARG A 235 6.84 9.13 -7.74
C ARG A 235 6.26 8.53 -9.01
N CYS A 236 6.24 7.20 -9.15
CA CYS A 236 5.55 6.53 -10.27
C CYS A 236 4.04 6.88 -10.34
N GLU A 237 3.41 7.19 -9.20
CA GLU A 237 1.99 7.60 -9.16
C GLU A 237 1.77 8.98 -9.78
N TYR A 238 2.76 9.89 -9.74
CA TYR A 238 2.67 11.17 -10.44
C TYR A 238 2.55 10.97 -11.96
N ALA A 239 3.32 10.06 -12.54
CA ALA A 239 3.23 9.78 -13.98
C ALA A 239 1.85 9.24 -14.38
N ALA A 240 1.25 8.36 -13.55
CA ALA A 240 -0.11 7.88 -13.75
C ALA A 240 -1.15 9.02 -13.60
N PHE A 241 -0.97 9.85 -12.57
CA PHE A 241 -1.83 11.00 -12.30
C PHE A 241 -1.82 12.04 -13.41
N ALA A 242 -0.64 12.43 -13.91
CA ALA A 242 -0.51 13.40 -15.01
C ALA A 242 -1.28 12.95 -16.26
N ARG A 243 -1.25 11.65 -16.59
CA ARG A 243 -2.06 11.07 -17.68
C ARG A 243 -3.56 11.18 -17.41
N HIS A 244 -4.01 11.02 -16.16
CA HIS A 244 -5.42 11.20 -15.79
C HIS A 244 -5.87 12.65 -15.95
N VAL A 245 -5.04 13.61 -15.51
CA VAL A 245 -5.30 15.05 -15.67
C VAL A 245 -5.38 15.43 -17.14
N GLU A 246 -4.45 14.96 -17.96
CA GLU A 246 -4.44 15.19 -19.41
C GLU A 246 -5.69 14.60 -20.09
N ALA A 247 -6.02 13.34 -19.80
CA ALA A 247 -7.19 12.67 -20.37
C ALA A 247 -8.51 13.38 -19.99
N ALA A 248 -8.62 13.85 -18.74
CA ALA A 248 -9.77 14.61 -18.28
C ALA A 248 -9.91 15.96 -19.02
N GLY A 249 -8.79 16.66 -19.27
CA GLY A 249 -8.78 17.93 -20.01
C GLY A 249 -9.11 17.77 -21.50
N GLN A 250 -8.84 16.59 -22.08
CA GLN A 250 -9.14 16.27 -23.47
C GLN A 250 -10.51 15.59 -23.65
N ASN A 251 -11.28 15.40 -22.57
CA ASN A 251 -12.54 14.64 -22.56
C ASN A 251 -12.41 13.23 -23.20
N ARG A 252 -11.24 12.60 -23.04
CA ARG A 252 -10.94 11.24 -23.55
C ARG A 252 -11.22 10.22 -22.47
N ALA A 253 -11.61 9.00 -22.83
CA ALA A 253 -11.75 7.90 -21.87
C ALA A 253 -10.47 7.72 -21.04
N ALA A 254 -10.61 7.74 -19.72
CA ALA A 254 -9.51 7.60 -18.78
C ALA A 254 -9.30 6.12 -18.43
N PRO A 255 -8.11 5.75 -17.92
CA PRO A 255 -7.84 4.41 -17.41
C PRO A 255 -8.85 3.98 -16.33
N ALA A 256 -8.97 2.66 -16.11
CA ALA A 256 -10.04 2.00 -15.35
C ALA A 256 -10.45 2.68 -14.04
N ARG A 257 -9.51 3.13 -13.19
CA ARG A 257 -9.81 3.82 -11.91
C ARG A 257 -10.57 5.15 -12.05
N ALA A 258 -10.44 5.83 -13.18
CA ALA A 258 -11.09 7.12 -13.43
C ALA A 258 -12.41 7.01 -14.21
N SER A 259 -12.79 5.82 -14.68
CA SER A 259 -14.03 5.58 -15.45
C SER A 259 -15.32 5.98 -14.71
N LEU A 260 -15.37 5.75 -13.39
CA LEU A 260 -16.49 6.16 -12.54
C LEU A 260 -16.56 7.69 -12.43
N TRP A 261 -15.40 8.35 -12.30
CA TRP A 261 -15.32 9.82 -12.19
C TRP A 261 -15.68 10.52 -13.50
N GLN A 262 -15.32 9.93 -14.64
CA GLN A 262 -15.68 10.48 -15.95
C GLN A 262 -17.18 10.50 -16.19
N SER A 263 -17.89 9.46 -15.77
CA SER A 263 -19.35 9.43 -15.86
C SER A 263 -20.02 10.55 -15.05
N ILE A 264 -19.40 10.98 -13.94
CA ILE A 264 -19.92 12.04 -13.06
C ILE A 264 -19.54 13.44 -13.55
N SER A 265 -18.36 13.59 -14.15
CA SER A 265 -17.81 14.88 -14.60
C SER A 265 -18.07 15.21 -16.08
N ALA A 266 -18.64 14.27 -16.84
CA ALA A 266 -18.98 14.44 -18.24
C ALA A 266 -19.86 15.69 -18.46
N GLY A 267 -19.36 16.63 -19.26
CA GLY A 267 -20.06 17.87 -19.62
C GLY A 267 -19.67 19.10 -18.81
N VAL A 268 -19.16 18.94 -17.58
CA VAL A 268 -18.68 20.07 -16.75
C VAL A 268 -17.16 20.18 -16.69
N SER A 269 -16.42 19.12 -17.02
CA SER A 269 -14.95 19.12 -17.09
C SER A 269 -14.37 20.09 -18.14
N ASN A 270 -15.14 20.39 -19.20
CA ASN A 270 -14.73 21.35 -20.23
C ASN A 270 -14.92 22.82 -19.80
N LEU A 271 -15.56 23.07 -18.66
CA LEU A 271 -15.77 24.41 -18.14
C LEU A 271 -14.57 24.81 -17.28
N PRO A 272 -13.78 25.83 -17.68
CA PRO A 272 -12.53 26.21 -16.99
C PRO A 272 -12.69 26.60 -15.51
N LEU A 273 -13.91 26.92 -15.10
CA LEU A 273 -14.23 27.21 -13.70
C LEU A 273 -14.15 25.94 -12.83
N PHE A 274 -14.66 24.82 -13.35
CA PHE A 274 -14.84 23.60 -12.58
C PHE A 274 -13.64 22.65 -12.68
N PHE A 275 -12.83 22.76 -13.73
CA PHE A 275 -11.61 21.97 -13.88
C PHE A 275 -10.42 22.85 -14.26
N LYS A 276 -9.41 22.82 -13.40
CA LYS A 276 -8.13 23.54 -13.56
C LYS A 276 -7.00 22.50 -13.54
N PRO A 277 -6.63 21.94 -14.70
CA PRO A 277 -5.62 20.90 -14.79
C PRO A 277 -4.33 21.21 -14.05
N ARG A 278 -3.80 22.44 -14.16
CA ARG A 278 -2.50 22.80 -13.57
C ARG A 278 -2.60 23.00 -12.08
N GLN A 279 -3.65 23.66 -11.60
CA GLN A 279 -3.90 23.71 -10.16
C GLN A 279 -4.07 22.30 -9.56
N THR A 280 -4.76 21.41 -10.27
CA THR A 280 -4.95 20.00 -9.86
C THR A 280 -3.62 19.25 -9.78
N GLU A 281 -2.73 19.47 -10.76
CA GLU A 281 -1.37 18.96 -10.79
C GLU A 281 -0.51 19.47 -9.63
N ASN A 282 -0.46 20.79 -9.42
CA ASN A 282 0.29 21.41 -8.34
C ASN A 282 -0.17 20.92 -6.96
N LEU A 283 -1.48 20.73 -6.77
CA LEU A 283 -2.04 20.15 -5.54
C LEU A 283 -1.57 18.71 -5.30
N PHE A 284 -1.54 17.88 -6.33
CA PHE A 284 -1.02 16.51 -6.22
C PHE A 284 0.46 16.51 -5.85
N VAL A 285 1.27 17.34 -6.51
CA VAL A 285 2.71 17.44 -6.24
C VAL A 285 2.98 17.92 -4.83
N ALA A 286 2.29 18.97 -4.37
CA ALA A 286 2.44 19.46 -2.99
C ALA A 286 2.10 18.35 -1.96
N TYR A 287 1.08 17.54 -2.25
CA TYR A 287 0.68 16.43 -1.42
C TYR A 287 1.71 15.28 -1.45
N LEU A 288 2.21 14.93 -2.64
CA LEU A 288 3.28 13.94 -2.82
C LEU A 288 4.55 14.35 -2.07
N ASP A 289 5.03 15.59 -2.24
CA ASP A 289 6.21 16.11 -1.56
C ASP A 289 6.09 16.10 -0.05
N HIS A 290 4.89 16.43 0.46
CA HIS A 290 4.62 16.33 1.89
C HIS A 290 4.74 14.89 2.38
N SER A 291 4.12 13.93 1.70
CA SER A 291 4.20 12.52 2.09
C SER A 291 5.58 11.91 1.93
N LEU A 292 6.36 12.32 0.91
CA LEU A 292 7.75 11.88 0.74
C LEU A 292 8.63 12.26 1.94
N ARG A 293 8.39 13.44 2.56
CA ARG A 293 9.11 13.86 3.78
C ARG A 293 8.74 13.05 5.02
N LEU A 294 7.64 12.30 4.99
CA LEU A 294 7.12 11.55 6.13
C LEU A 294 7.47 10.05 6.09
N ILE A 295 8.19 9.57 5.06
CA ILE A 295 8.44 8.13 4.83
C ILE A 295 9.01 7.43 6.07
N ASP A 296 10.00 8.03 6.74
CA ASP A 296 10.61 7.48 7.97
C ASP A 296 10.26 8.27 9.23
N ALA A 297 9.36 9.26 9.12
CA ALA A 297 8.92 10.01 10.28
C ALA A 297 8.13 9.07 11.22
N PRO A 298 8.34 9.11 12.55
CA PRO A 298 7.62 8.26 13.51
C PRO A 298 6.10 8.40 13.38
N VAL A 299 5.32 7.36 13.69
CA VAL A 299 3.85 7.41 13.56
C VAL A 299 3.25 8.57 14.37
N SER A 300 3.78 8.85 15.57
CA SER A 300 3.35 9.96 16.43
C SER A 300 3.47 11.33 15.74
N SER A 301 4.52 11.54 14.94
CA SER A 301 4.77 12.79 14.21
C SER A 301 3.84 13.03 13.02
N ARG A 302 3.02 12.03 12.65
CA ARG A 302 2.07 12.11 11.53
C ARG A 302 0.68 12.57 11.95
N THR A 303 0.42 12.69 13.25
CA THR A 303 -0.87 13.15 13.79
C THR A 303 -1.12 14.62 13.42
N GLY A 304 -2.24 14.90 12.76
CA GLY A 304 -2.66 16.27 12.40
C GLY A 304 -2.08 16.84 11.11
N ALA A 305 -1.22 16.11 10.40
CA ALA A 305 -0.88 16.46 9.03
C ALA A 305 -2.14 16.33 8.14
N PRO A 306 -2.46 17.29 7.25
CA PRO A 306 -3.56 17.12 6.31
C PRO A 306 -3.15 16.09 5.25
N ILE A 307 -3.40 14.81 5.55
CA ILE A 307 -2.97 13.69 4.72
C ILE A 307 -4.02 13.35 3.64
N HIS A 308 -4.88 14.30 3.27
CA HIS A 308 -5.76 14.16 2.12
C HIS A 308 -6.20 15.54 1.62
N PRO A 309 -6.40 15.75 0.30
CA PRO A 309 -6.96 16.99 -0.24
C PRO A 309 -8.26 17.45 0.42
N HIS A 310 -9.05 16.51 0.96
CA HIS A 310 -10.31 16.80 1.66
C HIS A 310 -10.14 17.18 3.13
N HIS A 311 -8.97 16.91 3.72
CA HIS A 311 -8.66 17.15 5.13
C HIS A 311 -7.67 18.30 5.31
N ASP A 312 -7.22 18.96 4.24
CA ASP A 312 -6.50 20.22 4.38
C ASP A 312 -7.45 21.31 4.89
N PRO A 313 -7.26 21.85 6.11
CA PRO A 313 -8.09 22.94 6.62
C PRO A 313 -7.98 24.22 5.75
N ARG A 314 -6.92 24.37 4.94
CA ARG A 314 -6.81 25.43 3.92
C ARG A 314 -7.80 25.22 2.76
N LEU A 315 -8.13 23.97 2.45
CA LEU A 315 -9.14 23.58 1.45
C LEU A 315 -10.54 23.41 2.07
N GLY A 316 -10.65 23.14 3.37
CA GLY A 316 -11.82 22.55 4.05
C GLY A 316 -13.04 23.44 4.34
N GLN A 317 -12.99 24.76 4.13
CA GLN A 317 -14.20 25.61 4.26
C GLN A 317 -14.52 26.45 3.02
N ARG A 318 -13.52 26.87 2.25
CA ARG A 318 -13.75 27.70 1.04
C ARG A 318 -14.27 26.88 -0.15
N HIS A 319 -13.89 25.61 -0.30
CA HIS A 319 -14.24 24.81 -1.48
C HIS A 319 -15.63 24.14 -1.42
N ARG A 320 -16.27 24.02 -0.25
CA ARG A 320 -17.65 23.48 -0.18
C ARG A 320 -18.68 24.39 -0.86
N LEU A 321 -18.36 25.67 -1.02
CA LEU A 321 -19.20 26.68 -1.66
C LEU A 321 -18.53 27.34 -2.89
N ASN A 322 -17.24 27.06 -3.15
CA ASN A 322 -16.51 27.59 -4.30
C ASN A 322 -16.44 26.51 -5.41
N PRO A 323 -17.08 26.72 -6.57
CA PRO A 323 -17.05 25.79 -7.70
C PRO A 323 -15.66 25.65 -8.34
N GLU A 324 -14.69 26.49 -7.94
CA GLU A 324 -13.33 26.47 -8.45
C GLU A 324 -12.67 25.11 -8.29
N ASN A 325 -12.30 24.53 -9.45
CA ASN A 325 -11.60 23.26 -9.57
C ASN A 325 -12.26 22.08 -8.83
N THR A 326 -13.59 22.08 -8.66
CA THR A 326 -14.31 20.97 -8.03
C THR A 326 -14.06 19.63 -8.74
N VAL A 327 -13.93 19.65 -10.08
CA VAL A 327 -13.62 18.45 -10.86
C VAL A 327 -12.22 17.92 -10.54
N GLY A 328 -11.24 18.82 -10.40
CA GLY A 328 -9.87 18.45 -10.04
C GLY A 328 -9.75 17.90 -8.63
N ILE A 329 -10.44 18.50 -7.67
CA ILE A 329 -10.49 18.02 -6.27
C ILE A 329 -11.13 16.62 -6.21
N GLY A 330 -12.22 16.39 -6.94
CA GLY A 330 -12.83 15.06 -7.01
C GLY A 330 -11.94 14.03 -7.71
N LEU A 331 -11.22 14.43 -8.77
CA LEU A 331 -10.22 13.57 -9.40
C LEU A 331 -9.14 13.16 -8.39
N LEU A 332 -8.55 14.14 -7.68
CA LEU A 332 -7.57 13.90 -6.62
C LEU A 332 -8.10 12.87 -5.61
N ALA A 333 -9.34 13.01 -5.15
CA ALA A 333 -9.92 12.09 -4.17
C ALA A 333 -10.02 10.63 -4.63
N VAL A 334 -10.19 10.42 -5.94
CA VAL A 334 -10.40 9.08 -6.52
C VAL A 334 -9.06 8.41 -6.85
N VAL A 335 -8.11 9.18 -7.37
CA VAL A 335 -6.86 8.63 -7.92
C VAL A 335 -5.70 8.67 -6.94
N THR A 336 -5.77 9.52 -5.91
CA THR A 336 -4.73 9.65 -4.91
C THR A 336 -4.75 8.42 -3.99
N PRO A 337 -3.65 7.65 -3.92
CA PRO A 337 -3.57 6.52 -3.02
C PRO A 337 -3.59 6.95 -1.54
N PRO A 338 -3.90 6.01 -0.62
CA PRO A 338 -3.94 6.29 0.81
C PRO A 338 -2.50 6.35 1.38
N TRP A 339 -1.78 7.45 1.10
CA TRP A 339 -0.42 7.67 1.62
C TRP A 339 -0.26 7.39 3.12
N PRO A 340 -1.13 7.84 4.04
CA PRO A 340 -0.90 7.59 5.46
C PRO A 340 -0.85 6.09 5.77
N SER A 341 -1.75 5.31 5.17
CA SER A 341 -1.74 3.86 5.31
C SER A 341 -0.46 3.25 4.74
N LEU A 342 0.03 3.72 3.59
CA LEU A 342 1.26 3.23 2.98
C LEU A 342 2.49 3.53 3.85
N LEU A 343 2.58 4.75 4.38
CA LEU A 343 3.66 5.13 5.29
C LEU A 343 3.62 4.32 6.60
N THR A 344 2.43 4.04 7.13
CA THR A 344 2.27 3.20 8.33
C THR A 344 2.58 1.74 8.05
N ASN A 345 2.11 1.19 6.93
CA ASN A 345 2.40 -0.18 6.49
C ASN A 345 3.92 -0.42 6.42
N ARG A 346 4.66 0.56 5.90
CA ARG A 346 6.13 0.50 5.78
C ARG A 346 6.85 0.43 7.12
N LEU A 347 6.33 1.09 8.17
CA LEU A 347 6.89 0.98 9.53
C LEU A 347 6.48 -0.35 10.18
N CYS A 348 5.21 -0.75 10.03
CA CYS A 348 4.72 -2.04 10.49
C CYS A 348 5.53 -3.21 9.91
N GLU A 349 5.87 -3.17 8.62
CA GLU A 349 6.73 -4.15 7.96
C GLU A 349 8.12 -4.25 8.61
N GLN A 350 8.75 -3.11 8.94
CA GLN A 350 10.05 -3.11 9.61
C GLN A 350 9.97 -3.65 11.03
N SER A 351 8.88 -3.37 11.75
CA SER A 351 8.61 -3.96 13.07
C SER A 351 8.36 -5.46 12.96
N GLN A 352 7.62 -5.91 11.94
CA GLN A 352 7.37 -7.33 11.67
C GLN A 352 8.68 -8.08 11.40
N LEU A 353 9.58 -7.54 10.57
CA LEU A 353 10.91 -8.12 10.34
C LEU A 353 11.74 -8.21 11.63
N SER A 354 11.71 -7.15 12.45
CA SER A 354 12.42 -7.14 13.75
C SER A 354 11.84 -8.17 14.72
N LEU A 355 10.51 -8.37 14.68
CA LEU A 355 9.84 -9.39 15.46
C LEU A 355 10.25 -10.78 15.00
N THR A 356 10.31 -11.01 13.69
CA THR A 356 10.76 -12.28 13.12
C THR A 356 12.22 -12.59 13.47
N GLU A 357 13.11 -11.59 13.42
CA GLU A 357 14.49 -11.71 13.91
C GLU A 357 14.52 -12.13 15.39
N ALA A 358 13.69 -11.50 16.23
CA ALA A 358 13.58 -11.82 17.65
C ALA A 358 13.07 -13.25 17.88
N VAL A 359 11.99 -13.68 17.19
CA VAL A 359 11.41 -15.02 17.35
C VAL A 359 12.42 -16.10 16.97
N VAL A 360 13.11 -15.95 15.84
CA VAL A 360 14.12 -16.91 15.38
C VAL A 360 15.31 -16.96 16.35
N ALA A 361 15.80 -15.81 16.82
CA ALA A 361 16.88 -15.75 17.80
C ALA A 361 16.47 -16.35 19.16
N LEU A 362 15.26 -16.09 19.65
CA LEU A 362 14.72 -16.69 20.86
C LEU A 362 14.59 -18.21 20.75
N ARG A 363 14.22 -18.73 19.57
CA ARG A 363 14.18 -20.16 19.30
C ARG A 363 15.57 -20.78 19.37
N LEU A 364 16.56 -20.17 18.74
CA LEU A 364 17.97 -20.62 18.81
C LEU A 364 18.52 -20.58 20.23
N TYR A 365 18.25 -19.50 20.98
CA TYR A 365 18.60 -19.38 22.39
C TYR A 365 17.99 -20.52 23.20
N HIS A 366 16.69 -20.76 23.04
CA HIS A 366 15.98 -21.81 23.76
C HIS A 366 16.52 -23.21 23.42
N ASN A 367 16.82 -23.48 22.15
CA ASN A 367 17.41 -24.77 21.75
C ASN A 367 18.78 -25.00 22.41
N ARG A 368 19.58 -23.94 22.61
CA ARG A 368 20.90 -24.02 23.26
C ARG A 368 20.81 -24.12 24.79
N HIS A 369 19.90 -23.37 25.41
CA HIS A 369 19.87 -23.18 26.87
C HIS A 369 18.74 -23.94 27.58
N GLY A 370 17.77 -24.47 26.84
CA GLY A 370 16.58 -25.14 27.39
C GLY A 370 15.58 -24.20 28.08
N ALA A 371 15.78 -22.88 27.98
CA ALA A 371 14.92 -21.87 28.60
C ALA A 371 14.96 -20.57 27.78
N LEU A 372 13.94 -19.73 27.95
CA LEU A 372 13.92 -18.38 27.39
C LEU A 372 14.80 -17.41 28.21
N PRO A 373 15.44 -16.41 27.57
CA PRO A 373 16.24 -15.42 28.27
C PRO A 373 15.39 -14.53 29.17
N ALA A 374 16.01 -13.86 30.14
CA ALA A 374 15.31 -12.90 31.01
C ALA A 374 14.89 -11.63 30.25
N THR A 375 15.72 -11.15 29.31
CA THR A 375 15.47 -9.98 28.46
C THR A 375 15.97 -10.22 27.03
N LEU A 376 15.56 -9.39 26.08
CA LEU A 376 16.04 -9.46 24.70
C LEU A 376 17.53 -9.13 24.55
N ASP A 377 18.13 -8.40 25.50
CA ASP A 377 19.57 -8.08 25.49
C ASP A 377 20.46 -9.32 25.50
N ALA A 378 19.99 -10.41 26.11
CA ALA A 378 20.73 -11.67 26.14
C ALA A 378 20.91 -12.31 24.76
N LEU A 379 20.18 -11.83 23.74
CA LEU A 379 20.33 -12.29 22.36
C LEU A 379 21.54 -11.61 21.66
N VAL A 380 22.12 -10.58 22.26
CA VAL A 380 23.20 -9.76 21.70
C VAL A 380 24.53 -10.08 22.40
N PRO A 381 25.68 -10.16 21.69
CA PRO A 381 25.82 -10.06 20.23
C PRO A 381 25.72 -11.42 19.51
N GLU A 382 25.48 -12.51 20.24
CA GLU A 382 25.65 -13.87 19.70
C GLU A 382 24.67 -14.19 18.56
N TRP A 383 23.39 -13.86 18.73
CA TRP A 383 22.36 -14.16 17.72
C TRP A 383 21.95 -12.91 16.94
N LEU A 384 21.98 -11.73 17.57
CA LEU A 384 21.54 -10.47 16.99
C LEU A 384 22.60 -9.37 17.16
N PRO A 385 22.74 -8.45 16.20
CA PRO A 385 23.71 -7.36 16.29
C PRO A 385 23.32 -6.27 17.31
N ALA A 386 22.01 -6.13 17.59
CA ALA A 386 21.46 -5.17 18.54
C ALA A 386 20.09 -5.67 19.04
N VAL A 387 19.57 -5.06 20.10
CA VAL A 387 18.22 -5.37 20.60
C VAL A 387 17.20 -5.01 19.51
N PRO A 388 16.29 -5.94 19.14
CA PRO A 388 15.26 -5.69 18.13
C PRO A 388 14.41 -4.45 18.43
N ARG A 389 14.34 -3.55 17.44
CA ARG A 389 13.61 -2.29 17.53
C ARG A 389 12.21 -2.44 16.96
N ASP A 390 11.23 -1.82 17.61
CA ASP A 390 9.93 -1.50 17.06
C ASP A 390 10.00 -0.17 16.30
N TYR A 391 9.73 -0.21 15.00
CA TYR A 391 9.77 0.97 14.13
C TYR A 391 8.50 1.82 14.21
N VAL A 392 7.44 1.33 14.85
CA VAL A 392 6.18 2.07 14.97
C VAL A 392 6.29 3.19 15.99
N ASP A 393 6.80 2.89 17.19
CA ASP A 393 7.03 3.84 18.27
C ASP A 393 8.51 4.23 18.44
N GLY A 394 9.43 3.44 17.87
CA GLY A 394 10.87 3.66 17.91
C GLY A 394 11.59 2.98 19.07
N GLU A 395 10.86 2.34 19.99
CA GLU A 395 11.37 1.68 21.20
C GLU A 395 11.81 0.23 20.93
N PRO A 396 12.44 -0.48 21.88
CA PRO A 396 12.64 -1.92 21.76
C PRO A 396 11.32 -2.70 21.64
N LEU A 397 11.35 -3.84 20.95
CA LEU A 397 10.19 -4.75 20.93
C LEU A 397 9.81 -5.18 22.35
N ARG A 398 8.50 -5.33 22.56
CA ARG A 398 7.96 -5.77 23.85
C ARG A 398 8.13 -7.28 23.95
N TYR A 399 8.60 -7.72 25.09
CA TYR A 399 8.90 -9.12 25.34
C TYR A 399 8.48 -9.49 26.76
N SER A 400 7.82 -10.63 26.89
CA SER A 400 7.49 -11.21 28.18
C SER A 400 7.81 -12.70 28.17
N ARG A 401 8.80 -13.06 28.99
CA ARG A 401 9.11 -14.47 29.29
C ARG A 401 7.92 -15.17 29.95
N GLU A 402 7.21 -14.46 30.84
CA GLU A 402 6.05 -14.98 31.55
C GLU A 402 4.87 -15.26 30.61
N PHE A 403 4.62 -14.37 29.64
CA PHE A 403 3.54 -14.53 28.67
C PHE A 403 3.95 -15.34 27.45
N PHE A 404 5.21 -15.80 27.38
CA PHE A 404 5.79 -16.48 26.23
C PHE A 404 5.51 -15.72 24.92
N SER A 405 5.71 -14.41 24.91
CA SER A 405 5.27 -13.56 23.80
C SER A 405 6.26 -12.45 23.49
N VAL A 406 6.32 -12.08 22.22
CA VAL A 406 7.03 -10.88 21.70
C VAL A 406 6.08 -10.12 20.77
N TRP A 407 6.05 -8.79 20.87
CA TRP A 407 5.11 -7.97 20.11
C TRP A 407 5.57 -6.55 19.88
N SER A 408 4.99 -5.92 18.87
CA SER A 408 5.10 -4.49 18.59
C SER A 408 3.91 -3.75 19.20
N SER A 409 4.04 -2.44 19.42
CA SER A 409 2.90 -1.57 19.75
C SER A 409 1.82 -1.60 18.67
N GLY A 410 2.11 -2.05 17.44
CA GLY A 410 1.14 -2.08 16.37
C GLY A 410 0.57 -0.69 16.03
N ARG A 411 -0.45 -0.65 15.17
CA ARG A 411 -1.04 0.62 14.69
C ARG A 411 -1.90 1.30 15.76
N GLU A 412 -2.54 0.48 16.58
CA GLU A 412 -3.56 0.91 17.55
C GLU A 412 -3.03 0.89 19.00
N GLY A 413 -1.71 0.79 19.19
CA GLY A 413 -1.10 0.78 20.53
C GLY A 413 -1.43 -0.50 21.31
N LEU A 414 -1.22 -1.67 20.69
CA LEU A 414 -1.38 -2.99 21.29
C LEU A 414 -0.67 -3.08 22.64
N GLU A 415 -1.45 -3.38 23.67
CA GLU A 415 -1.00 -3.73 25.01
C GLU A 415 -1.38 -5.17 25.31
N VAL A 416 -0.40 -6.00 25.67
CA VAL A 416 -0.62 -7.38 26.14
C VAL A 416 -0.45 -7.39 27.66
N ARG A 417 -1.51 -7.80 28.35
CA ARG A 417 -1.64 -7.79 29.81
C ARG A 417 -1.65 -9.19 30.40
N SER A 418 -1.96 -10.22 29.61
CA SER A 418 -1.93 -11.61 30.04
C SER A 418 -1.49 -12.56 28.92
N ALA A 419 -1.04 -13.76 29.31
CA ALA A 419 -0.73 -14.84 28.38
C ALA A 419 -1.95 -15.33 27.58
N THR A 420 -3.17 -15.02 28.01
CA THR A 420 -4.42 -15.49 27.39
C THR A 420 -5.14 -14.42 26.57
N ASP A 421 -4.57 -13.22 26.45
CA ASP A 421 -5.21 -12.14 25.71
C ASP A 421 -5.48 -12.55 24.25
N ASP A 422 -6.70 -12.27 23.79
CA ASP A 422 -7.09 -12.50 22.40
C ASP A 422 -6.56 -11.35 21.54
N VAL A 423 -5.44 -11.61 20.86
CA VAL A 423 -4.78 -10.64 19.99
C VAL A 423 -5.27 -10.87 18.57
N ALA A 424 -5.72 -9.79 17.93
CA ALA A 424 -6.25 -9.89 16.58
C ALA A 424 -5.19 -10.45 15.61
N PRO A 425 -5.56 -11.34 14.65
CA PRO A 425 -4.59 -12.02 13.78
C PRO A 425 -3.73 -11.11 12.90
N TYR A 426 -4.11 -9.85 12.73
CA TYR A 426 -3.40 -8.88 11.91
C TYR A 426 -2.37 -8.05 12.70
N GLU A 427 -2.36 -8.13 14.04
CA GLU A 427 -1.36 -7.45 14.87
C GLU A 427 0.02 -8.09 14.74
N ILE A 428 1.06 -7.29 15.00
CA ILE A 428 2.46 -7.73 14.97
C ILE A 428 2.78 -8.36 16.33
N PHE A 429 2.50 -9.66 16.43
CA PHE A 429 2.53 -10.41 17.67
C PHE A 429 2.91 -11.87 17.39
N ALA A 430 3.80 -12.43 18.22
CA ALA A 430 4.13 -13.85 18.18
C ALA A 430 4.09 -14.49 19.57
N ARG A 431 3.42 -15.65 19.64
CA ARG A 431 3.49 -16.57 20.77
C ARG A 431 4.65 -17.53 20.56
N LEU A 432 5.45 -17.72 21.60
CA LEU A 432 6.64 -18.58 21.62
C LEU A 432 6.23 -19.99 22.11
N GLU A 433 5.41 -20.68 21.32
CA GLU A 433 4.80 -21.96 21.71
C GLU A 433 5.84 -23.03 22.07
N PHE A 434 7.03 -23.01 21.45
CA PHE A 434 8.14 -23.92 21.76
C PHE A 434 8.66 -23.85 23.20
N ALA A 435 8.38 -22.77 23.92
CA ALA A 435 8.86 -22.55 25.28
C ALA A 435 7.82 -22.94 26.34
N LYS A 436 6.58 -23.24 25.93
CA LYS A 436 5.59 -23.83 26.85
C LYS A 436 6.02 -25.26 27.14
N ALA A 437 5.95 -25.67 28.41
CA ALA A 437 6.13 -27.07 28.77
C ALA A 437 5.16 -27.91 27.92
N PRO A 438 5.57 -29.09 27.42
CA PRO A 438 4.63 -29.98 26.75
C PRO A 438 3.44 -30.19 27.70
N ALA A 439 2.22 -29.96 27.21
CA ALA A 439 1.03 -30.29 27.97
C ALA A 439 1.20 -31.73 28.44
N ALA A 440 1.15 -31.97 29.75
CA ALA A 440 1.21 -33.32 30.28
C ALA A 440 0.03 -34.09 29.67
N GLU A 441 0.34 -35.05 28.79
CA GLU A 441 -0.63 -35.96 28.20
C GLU A 441 -1.23 -36.91 29.25
#